data_AF-A0A0G0FE86-F1
#
_entry.id   AF-A0A0G0FE86-F1
#
_cell.length_a   1.000
_cell.length_b   1.000
_cell.length_c   1.000
_cell.angle_alpha   90.00
_cell.angle_beta   90.00
_cell.angle_gamma   90.00
#
_symmetry.space_group_name_H-M   'P 1'
#
loop_
_entity.id
_entity.type
_entity.pdbx_description
1 polymer ?
#
loop_
_entity_poly.entity_id
_entity_poly.type
_entity_poly.pdbx_seq_one_letter_code
_entity_poly.pdbx_strand_id
1 'polypeptide(L)'
;MFTHLHLHTEYSLLDATIRIPALIEKLQASGMTSCAITDHGNMYGAFKFKNAMTEAGLKPIIGCEIYVAPRSMELKEFGKDNKYNHLILLAKNLEGYKNLMKIVSIAHMDGFYYKPRIDFETLSKYSADLVCTSACLAGPVSRPLLESNYNLALEIAKKYAEIFKDNFYIEIQRNGMEEQEKVNEGLIKISKELNLPLVATCDAHYLNKEDASIQEILWCISDGTSMDDPKKRSMPTNEFYVKTPDEMIELFKDIPEAIENTQKIAEMIEEYEMSFGRIEPRFLDLPEGQTTASYLKELSYNGAKEKYGEITDELKERLDYELKVIGDKGYNDYFLVVRDFVTFCRNAGIVVGMRGSGCGSVVAYSIDITNIEPIGWELYFERFLNPERESPPDFDIDIADKRRDELIQYTIEKYGTDNVKQIGTFR
;
A
#
# COMPACT_ATOMS: atom_id res chain seq x y z
N MET A 1 -10.01 -20.76 -19.31
CA MET A 1 -8.94 -19.92 -18.73
C MET A 1 -9.35 -19.58 -17.31
N PHE A 2 -8.44 -19.56 -16.35
CA PHE A 2 -8.72 -19.33 -14.92
C PHE A 2 -7.78 -18.24 -14.38
N THR A 3 -8.32 -17.40 -13.48
CA THR A 3 -7.57 -16.32 -12.83
C THR A 3 -7.72 -16.46 -11.33
N HIS A 4 -6.59 -16.50 -10.61
CA HIS A 4 -6.60 -16.42 -9.15
C HIS A 4 -7.03 -15.02 -8.72
N LEU A 5 -8.20 -14.91 -8.09
CA LEU A 5 -8.76 -13.65 -7.56
C LEU A 5 -8.63 -13.50 -6.03
N HIS A 6 -8.22 -14.57 -5.36
CA HIS A 6 -7.99 -14.64 -3.92
C HIS A 6 -6.67 -15.38 -3.71
N LEU A 7 -5.59 -14.61 -3.53
CA LEU A 7 -4.22 -15.10 -3.43
C LEU A 7 -3.40 -14.19 -2.53
N HIS A 8 -2.69 -14.82 -1.60
CA HIS A 8 -1.84 -14.19 -0.60
C HIS A 8 -0.38 -14.29 -1.02
N THR A 9 0.36 -13.21 -0.86
CA THR A 9 1.78 -13.13 -1.18
C THR A 9 2.62 -13.08 0.10
N GLU A 10 3.94 -13.00 -0.05
CA GLU A 10 4.90 -12.68 1.02
C GLU A 10 4.54 -11.45 1.86
N TYR A 11 3.59 -10.61 1.42
CA TYR A 11 3.09 -9.43 2.13
C TYR A 11 1.89 -9.71 3.05
N SER A 12 1.30 -10.92 3.01
CA SER A 12 0.53 -11.48 4.12
C SER A 12 1.48 -12.00 5.18
N LEU A 13 2.06 -11.05 5.92
CA LEU A 13 3.18 -11.29 6.83
C LEU A 13 2.89 -12.40 7.83
N LEU A 14 3.85 -13.32 7.96
CA LEU A 14 3.80 -14.48 8.87
C LEU A 14 2.64 -15.46 8.59
N ASP A 15 2.08 -15.42 7.39
CA ASP A 15 0.99 -16.30 6.99
C ASP A 15 1.19 -16.95 5.62
N ALA A 16 1.53 -16.19 4.57
CA ALA A 16 1.75 -16.74 3.23
C ALA A 16 3.23 -16.71 2.80
N THR A 17 3.60 -17.62 1.90
CA THR A 17 4.98 -17.85 1.45
C THR A 17 5.19 -17.58 -0.04
N ILE A 18 4.13 -17.20 -0.78
CA ILE A 18 4.20 -16.98 -2.23
C ILE A 18 5.07 -15.77 -2.54
N ARG A 19 6.21 -16.02 -3.18
CA ARG A 19 7.12 -14.96 -3.65
C ARG A 19 6.69 -14.45 -5.01
N ILE A 20 6.63 -13.12 -5.20
CA ILE A 20 6.12 -12.51 -6.44
C ILE A 20 6.87 -13.01 -7.70
N PRO A 21 8.21 -13.09 -7.74
CA PRO A 21 8.90 -13.61 -8.93
C PRO A 21 8.54 -15.06 -9.26
N ALA A 22 8.47 -15.93 -8.25
CA ALA A 22 8.14 -17.34 -8.44
C ALA A 22 6.66 -17.54 -8.82
N LEU A 23 5.77 -16.68 -8.32
CA LEU A 23 4.38 -16.63 -8.75
C LEU A 23 4.28 -16.34 -10.25
N ILE A 24 4.97 -15.32 -10.75
CA ILE A 24 4.97 -14.95 -12.17
C ILE A 24 5.42 -16.13 -13.05
N GLU A 25 6.52 -16.79 -12.69
CA GLU A 25 7.02 -17.96 -13.41
C GLU A 25 5.95 -19.06 -13.48
N LYS A 26 5.28 -19.35 -12.36
CA LYS A 26 4.23 -20.36 -12.29
C LYS A 26 2.99 -19.97 -13.11
N LEU A 27 2.60 -18.70 -13.08
CA LEU A 27 1.46 -18.19 -13.86
C LEU A 27 1.72 -18.37 -15.36
N GLN A 28 2.89 -17.98 -15.84
CA GLN A 28 3.31 -18.13 -17.24
C GLN A 28 3.39 -19.60 -17.64
N ALA A 29 4.02 -20.44 -16.82
CA ALA A 29 4.13 -21.89 -17.08
C ALA A 29 2.77 -22.59 -17.16
N SER A 30 1.76 -22.06 -16.46
CA SER A 30 0.39 -22.59 -16.44
C SER A 30 -0.54 -21.93 -17.48
N GLY A 31 -0.01 -21.05 -18.33
CA GLY A 31 -0.79 -20.37 -19.38
C GLY A 31 -1.80 -19.33 -18.86
N MET A 32 -1.66 -18.87 -17.61
CA MET A 32 -2.48 -17.79 -17.05
C MET A 32 -1.96 -16.42 -17.51
N THR A 33 -2.87 -15.46 -17.72
CA THR A 33 -2.52 -14.10 -18.18
C THR A 33 -2.84 -13.01 -17.16
N SER A 34 -3.47 -13.36 -16.04
CA SER A 34 -3.82 -12.41 -14.98
C SER A 34 -3.82 -13.07 -13.61
N CYS A 35 -3.64 -12.27 -12.55
CA CYS A 35 -3.69 -12.72 -11.16
C CYS A 35 -3.96 -11.53 -10.24
N ALA A 36 -4.71 -11.77 -9.16
CA ALA A 36 -4.90 -10.82 -8.09
C ALA A 36 -3.86 -10.96 -6.98
N ILE A 37 -3.60 -9.85 -6.30
CA ILE A 37 -2.98 -9.79 -4.98
C ILE A 37 -4.06 -9.38 -3.97
N THR A 38 -4.31 -10.20 -2.95
CA THR A 38 -5.35 -9.95 -1.94
C THR A 38 -4.83 -10.19 -0.54
N ASP A 39 -3.70 -9.57 -0.20
CA ASP A 39 -3.07 -9.77 1.10
C ASP A 39 -3.93 -9.36 2.30
N HIS A 40 -3.67 -10.01 3.43
CA HIS A 40 -4.41 -9.84 4.68
C HIS A 40 -4.32 -8.41 5.24
N GLY A 41 -5.42 -7.66 5.09
CA GLY A 41 -5.64 -6.35 5.69
C GLY A 41 -4.58 -5.30 5.34
N ASN A 42 -3.86 -5.48 4.24
CA ASN A 42 -2.81 -4.57 3.81
C ASN A 42 -2.63 -4.55 2.28
N MET A 43 -1.88 -3.55 1.80
CA MET A 43 -1.54 -3.37 0.38
C MET A 43 -0.03 -3.16 0.19
N TYR A 44 0.79 -3.72 1.08
CA TYR A 44 2.24 -3.47 1.12
C TYR A 44 2.93 -3.89 -0.19
N GLY A 45 2.49 -5.00 -0.77
CA GLY A 45 3.03 -5.56 -2.00
C GLY A 45 2.45 -4.98 -3.29
N ALA A 46 1.40 -4.15 -3.24
CA ALA A 46 0.58 -3.81 -4.41
C ALA A 46 1.39 -3.19 -5.56
N PHE A 47 2.24 -2.20 -5.26
CA PHE A 47 3.06 -1.53 -6.28
C PHE A 47 4.12 -2.47 -6.88
N LYS A 48 4.82 -3.24 -6.03
CA LYS A 48 5.83 -4.21 -6.47
C LYS A 48 5.19 -5.32 -7.33
N PHE A 49 4.03 -5.81 -6.92
CA PHE A 49 3.25 -6.81 -7.65
C PHE A 49 2.80 -6.28 -9.01
N LYS A 50 2.20 -5.08 -9.06
CA LYS A 50 1.78 -4.45 -10.32
C LYS A 50 2.95 -4.39 -11.30
N ASN A 51 4.07 -3.79 -10.89
CA ASN A 51 5.21 -3.57 -11.78
C ASN A 51 5.79 -4.90 -12.27
N ALA A 52 6.00 -5.86 -11.37
CA ALA A 52 6.57 -7.16 -11.75
C ALA A 52 5.64 -7.95 -12.70
N MET A 53 4.33 -7.93 -12.47
CA MET A 53 3.35 -8.57 -13.35
C MET A 53 3.31 -7.89 -14.73
N THR A 54 3.24 -6.55 -14.77
CA THR A 54 3.23 -5.77 -16.02
C THR A 54 4.51 -5.99 -16.83
N GLU A 55 5.68 -5.97 -16.20
CA GLU A 55 6.97 -6.27 -16.84
C GLU A 55 7.01 -7.68 -17.44
N ALA A 56 6.33 -8.63 -16.82
CA ALA A 56 6.19 -10.01 -17.29
C ALA A 56 5.08 -10.21 -18.35
N GLY A 57 4.40 -9.14 -18.77
CA GLY A 57 3.29 -9.21 -19.71
C GLY A 57 2.02 -9.86 -19.15
N LEU A 58 1.88 -9.92 -17.82
CA LEU A 58 0.70 -10.41 -17.13
C LEU A 58 -0.14 -9.23 -16.62
N LYS A 59 -1.46 -9.37 -16.62
CA LYS A 59 -2.38 -8.35 -16.09
C LYS A 59 -2.47 -8.45 -14.56
N PRO A 60 -1.99 -7.45 -13.81
CA PRO A 60 -2.15 -7.40 -12.37
C PRO A 60 -3.58 -6.99 -11.98
N ILE A 61 -4.12 -7.61 -10.95
CA ILE A 61 -5.37 -7.21 -10.30
C ILE A 61 -5.03 -6.81 -8.86
N ILE A 62 -5.27 -5.55 -8.50
CA ILE A 62 -4.96 -5.06 -7.16
C ILE A 62 -6.18 -5.24 -6.26
N GLY A 63 -5.99 -5.95 -5.16
CA GLY A 63 -7.02 -6.18 -4.16
C GLY A 63 -6.49 -6.23 -2.74
N CYS A 64 -7.37 -6.58 -1.82
CA CYS A 64 -7.06 -6.76 -0.40
C CYS A 64 -8.10 -7.68 0.23
N GLU A 65 -7.66 -8.64 1.06
CA GLU A 65 -8.57 -9.34 1.95
C GLU A 65 -8.70 -8.52 3.24
N ILE A 66 -9.71 -7.68 3.31
CA ILE A 66 -9.93 -6.79 4.45
C ILE A 66 -10.57 -7.53 5.62
N TYR A 67 -10.36 -7.00 6.82
CA TYR A 67 -11.06 -7.47 8.01
C TYR A 67 -12.30 -6.61 8.29
N VAL A 68 -13.45 -7.25 8.45
CA VAL A 68 -14.72 -6.57 8.78
C VAL A 68 -15.07 -6.83 10.24
N ALA A 69 -15.26 -5.76 11.00
CA ALA A 69 -15.72 -5.83 12.38
C ALA A 69 -17.14 -6.42 12.46
N PRO A 70 -17.45 -7.24 13.47
CA PRO A 70 -18.77 -7.85 13.61
C PRO A 70 -19.85 -6.84 14.00
N ARG A 71 -19.46 -5.68 14.53
CA ARG A 71 -20.33 -4.57 14.92
C ARG A 71 -19.78 -3.28 14.30
N SER A 72 -19.21 -2.39 15.12
CA SER A 72 -18.48 -1.20 14.67
C SER A 72 -16.97 -1.41 14.89
N MET A 73 -16.16 -0.74 14.06
CA MET A 73 -14.70 -0.76 14.20
C MET A 73 -14.20 -0.01 15.44
N GLU A 74 -15.01 0.89 16.01
CA GLU A 74 -14.71 1.64 17.25
C GLU A 74 -14.80 0.75 18.50
N LEU A 75 -15.55 -0.35 18.44
CA LEU A 75 -15.76 -1.25 19.57
C LEU A 75 -14.58 -2.24 19.73
N LYS A 76 -14.15 -2.43 20.98
CA LYS A 76 -12.98 -3.24 21.38
C LYS A 76 -13.27 -4.13 22.60
N GLU A 77 -14.45 -4.76 22.64
CA GLU A 77 -14.84 -5.71 23.70
C GLU A 77 -14.28 -7.11 23.42
N PHE A 78 -13.48 -7.65 24.34
CA PHE A 78 -12.93 -9.00 24.22
C PHE A 78 -14.04 -10.07 24.20
N GLY A 79 -13.86 -11.11 23.39
CA GLY A 79 -14.84 -12.18 23.16
C GLY A 79 -15.90 -11.85 22.10
N LYS A 80 -16.06 -10.57 21.76
CA LYS A 80 -17.00 -10.09 20.73
C LYS A 80 -16.26 -9.41 19.58
N ASP A 81 -15.59 -8.29 19.84
CA ASP A 81 -14.98 -7.45 18.80
C ASP A 81 -13.55 -7.87 18.44
N ASN A 82 -12.96 -8.80 19.19
CA ASN A 82 -11.73 -9.48 18.77
C ASN A 82 -11.99 -10.50 17.65
N LYS A 83 -13.26 -10.84 17.38
CA LYS A 83 -13.65 -11.54 16.16
C LYS A 83 -13.75 -10.56 15.00
N TYR A 84 -13.56 -11.06 13.79
CA TYR A 84 -13.65 -10.30 12.54
C TYR A 84 -13.95 -11.25 11.39
N ASN A 85 -14.61 -10.77 10.34
CA ASN A 85 -14.82 -11.53 9.11
C ASN A 85 -13.80 -11.12 8.04
N HIS A 86 -13.57 -11.98 7.07
CA HIS A 86 -12.78 -11.63 5.89
C HIS A 86 -13.68 -11.17 4.76
N LEU A 87 -13.21 -10.25 3.93
CA LEU A 87 -13.91 -9.82 2.72
C LEU A 87 -12.88 -9.44 1.65
N ILE A 88 -13.06 -9.94 0.43
CA ILE A 88 -12.17 -9.63 -0.68
C ILE A 88 -12.71 -8.43 -1.44
N LEU A 89 -11.84 -7.45 -1.66
CA LEU A 89 -12.11 -6.29 -2.49
C LEU A 89 -11.06 -6.21 -3.60
N LEU A 90 -11.50 -5.99 -4.84
CA LEU A 90 -10.64 -5.81 -6.01
C LEU A 90 -10.93 -4.45 -6.64
N ALA A 91 -9.89 -3.69 -6.94
CA ALA A 91 -9.99 -2.37 -7.56
C ALA A 91 -10.24 -2.50 -9.07
N LYS A 92 -11.38 -1.98 -9.54
CA LYS A 92 -11.76 -2.01 -10.97
C LYS A 92 -10.93 -1.05 -11.81
N ASN A 93 -10.57 0.09 -11.26
CA ASN A 93 -9.87 1.18 -11.93
C ASN A 93 -9.11 2.02 -10.89
N LEU A 94 -8.54 3.16 -11.32
CA LEU A 94 -7.76 4.04 -10.45
C LEU A 94 -8.59 4.59 -9.26
N GLU A 95 -9.87 4.90 -9.46
CA GLU A 95 -10.74 5.38 -8.37
C GLU A 95 -11.08 4.25 -7.40
N GLY A 96 -11.34 3.04 -7.90
CA GLY A 96 -11.45 1.84 -7.07
C GLY A 96 -10.19 1.61 -6.24
N TYR A 97 -9.00 1.78 -6.82
CA TYR A 97 -7.73 1.66 -6.11
C TYR A 97 -7.60 2.72 -4.98
N LYS A 98 -7.99 3.98 -5.24
CA LYS A 98 -8.02 5.03 -4.21
C LYS A 98 -9.01 4.73 -3.09
N ASN A 99 -10.18 4.20 -3.42
CA ASN A 99 -11.17 3.77 -2.45
C ASN A 99 -10.65 2.62 -1.58
N LEU A 100 -10.02 1.61 -2.19
CA LEU A 100 -9.39 0.50 -1.48
C LEU A 100 -8.27 0.98 -0.56
N MET A 101 -7.38 1.86 -1.03
CA MET A 101 -6.36 2.50 -0.21
C MET A 101 -6.97 3.24 0.99
N LYS A 102 -8.08 3.95 0.79
CA LYS A 102 -8.76 4.69 1.87
C LYS A 102 -9.35 3.75 2.90
N ILE A 103 -10.01 2.65 2.47
CA ILE A 103 -10.53 1.60 3.35
C ILE A 103 -9.41 1.01 4.21
N VAL A 104 -8.31 0.58 3.58
CA VAL A 104 -7.17 -0.03 4.28
C VAL A 104 -6.52 0.98 5.23
N SER A 105 -6.37 2.24 4.82
CA SER A 105 -5.81 3.29 5.67
C SER A 105 -6.67 3.55 6.91
N ILE A 106 -8.00 3.66 6.76
CA ILE A 106 -8.91 3.83 7.90
C ILE A 106 -8.87 2.61 8.82
N ALA A 107 -8.81 1.41 8.26
CA ALA A 107 -8.74 0.17 9.04
C ALA A 107 -7.50 0.12 9.95
N HIS A 108 -6.35 0.63 9.48
CA HIS A 108 -5.12 0.74 10.27
C HIS A 108 -5.12 1.90 11.25
N MET A 109 -5.62 3.07 10.85
CA MET A 109 -5.57 4.28 11.69
C MET A 109 -6.62 4.28 12.79
N ASP A 110 -7.87 3.93 12.46
CA ASP A 110 -9.03 4.11 13.34
C ASP A 110 -9.56 2.77 13.85
N GLY A 111 -9.59 1.76 12.97
CA GLY A 111 -10.24 0.47 13.23
C GLY A 111 -9.36 -0.62 13.85
N PHE A 112 -8.10 -0.31 14.15
CA PHE A 112 -7.15 -1.32 14.64
C PHE A 112 -7.52 -1.82 16.03
N TYR A 113 -7.65 -3.15 16.15
CA TYR A 113 -7.72 -3.85 17.43
C TYR A 113 -6.67 -4.96 17.50
N TYR A 114 -7.03 -6.21 17.16
CA TYR A 114 -6.04 -7.28 16.89
C TYR A 114 -5.59 -7.30 15.42
N LYS A 115 -6.47 -6.80 14.54
CA LYS A 115 -6.28 -6.66 13.11
C LYS A 115 -6.80 -5.26 12.70
N PRO A 116 -6.35 -4.71 11.56
CA PRO A 116 -6.90 -3.49 11.00
C PRO A 116 -8.29 -3.79 10.42
N ARG A 117 -9.36 -3.40 11.12
CA ARG A 117 -10.74 -3.74 10.74
C ARG A 117 -11.49 -2.52 10.24
N ILE A 118 -12.44 -2.74 9.34
CA ILE A 118 -13.42 -1.74 8.91
C ILE A 118 -14.82 -2.14 9.37
N ASP A 119 -15.76 -1.20 9.42
CA ASP A 119 -17.18 -1.50 9.58
C ASP A 119 -17.98 -1.33 8.29
N PHE A 120 -19.23 -1.79 8.33
CA PHE A 120 -20.14 -1.76 7.19
C PHE A 120 -20.46 -0.32 6.74
N GLU A 121 -20.53 0.64 7.67
CA GLU A 121 -20.79 2.04 7.34
C GLU A 121 -19.63 2.62 6.52
N THR A 122 -18.40 2.42 6.97
CA THR A 122 -17.22 2.91 6.25
C THR A 122 -17.05 2.20 4.91
N LEU A 123 -17.31 0.88 4.87
CA LEU A 123 -17.31 0.13 3.62
C LEU A 123 -18.33 0.70 2.62
N SER A 124 -19.53 1.07 3.08
CA SER A 124 -20.58 1.67 2.24
C SER A 124 -20.16 3.01 1.63
N LYS A 125 -19.33 3.79 2.33
CA LYS A 125 -18.85 5.10 1.87
C LYS A 125 -17.83 5.01 0.74
N TYR A 126 -17.07 3.91 0.69
CA TYR A 126 -15.94 3.73 -0.22
C TYR A 126 -16.09 2.48 -1.11
N SER A 127 -17.32 2.02 -1.36
CA SER A 127 -17.57 0.80 -2.15
C SER A 127 -17.57 1.00 -3.66
N ALA A 128 -17.59 2.25 -4.13
CA ALA A 128 -17.62 2.57 -5.54
C ALA A 128 -16.36 2.03 -6.25
N ASP A 129 -16.53 1.54 -7.49
CA ASP A 129 -15.45 1.03 -8.34
C ASP A 129 -14.68 -0.18 -7.76
N LEU A 130 -15.31 -0.91 -6.83
CA LEU A 130 -14.78 -2.15 -6.26
C LEU A 130 -15.62 -3.37 -6.68
N VAL A 131 -14.94 -4.47 -6.98
CA VAL A 131 -15.55 -5.81 -6.98
C VAL A 131 -15.39 -6.40 -5.59
N CYS A 132 -16.46 -6.98 -5.06
CA CYS A 132 -16.48 -7.63 -3.77
C CYS A 132 -16.87 -9.10 -3.95
N THR A 133 -16.14 -10.00 -3.29
CA THR A 133 -16.54 -11.41 -3.20
C THR A 133 -16.81 -11.78 -1.75
N SER A 134 -17.64 -12.80 -1.50
CA SER A 134 -18.03 -13.19 -0.13
C SER A 134 -16.90 -13.81 0.72
N ALA A 135 -15.70 -13.95 0.15
CA ALA A 135 -14.47 -14.47 0.77
C ALA A 135 -14.55 -15.94 1.20
N CYS A 136 -13.61 -16.34 2.07
CA CYS A 136 -13.39 -17.70 2.53
C CYS A 136 -14.42 -18.15 3.61
N LEU A 137 -14.13 -19.24 4.32
CA LEU A 137 -14.94 -19.71 5.46
C LEU A 137 -15.08 -18.67 6.58
N ALA A 138 -14.10 -17.76 6.72
CA ALA A 138 -14.16 -16.65 7.66
C ALA A 138 -14.98 -15.45 7.14
N GLY A 139 -15.57 -15.55 5.95
CA GLY A 139 -16.41 -14.53 5.33
C GLY A 139 -17.73 -14.28 6.07
N PRO A 140 -18.33 -13.08 5.92
CA PRO A 140 -19.53 -12.69 6.65
C PRO A 140 -20.77 -13.49 6.24
N VAL A 141 -20.80 -14.03 5.02
CA VAL A 141 -21.89 -14.91 4.52
C VAL A 141 -21.64 -16.38 4.92
N SER A 142 -20.37 -16.82 4.86
CA SER A 142 -19.96 -18.19 5.16
C SER A 142 -20.12 -18.55 6.64
N ARG A 143 -19.80 -17.64 7.56
CA ARG A 143 -19.86 -17.92 9.00
C ARG A 143 -21.26 -18.31 9.51
N PRO A 144 -22.34 -17.57 9.23
CA PRO A 144 -23.67 -18.02 9.63
C PRO A 144 -24.06 -19.36 9.02
N LEU A 145 -23.58 -19.72 7.81
CA LEU A 145 -23.83 -21.04 7.21
C LEU A 145 -23.13 -22.17 7.98
N LEU A 146 -21.91 -21.94 8.48
CA LEU A 146 -21.23 -22.88 9.39
C LEU A 146 -22.08 -23.15 10.64
N GLU A 147 -22.66 -22.09 11.20
CA GLU A 147 -23.56 -22.12 12.35
C GLU A 147 -25.00 -22.57 12.01
N SER A 148 -25.23 -23.06 10.77
CA SER A 148 -26.52 -23.52 10.27
C SER A 148 -27.63 -22.45 10.28
N ASN A 149 -27.27 -21.18 10.18
CA ASN A 149 -28.16 -20.02 10.16
C ASN A 149 -28.29 -19.41 8.75
N TYR A 150 -29.02 -20.11 7.89
CA TYR A 150 -29.25 -19.71 6.49
C TYR A 150 -29.89 -18.31 6.36
N ASN A 151 -30.90 -18.01 7.19
CA ASN A 151 -31.62 -16.74 7.10
C ASN A 151 -30.68 -15.56 7.37
N LEU A 152 -29.79 -15.66 8.37
CA LEU A 152 -28.81 -14.62 8.63
C LEU A 152 -27.80 -14.48 7.48
N ALA A 153 -27.32 -15.59 6.92
CA ALA A 153 -26.43 -15.56 5.75
C ALA A 153 -27.09 -14.85 4.55
N LEU A 154 -28.36 -15.16 4.27
CA LEU A 154 -29.14 -14.55 3.20
C LEU A 154 -29.31 -13.04 3.40
N GLU A 155 -29.66 -12.61 4.62
CA GLU A 155 -29.79 -11.18 4.94
C GLU A 155 -28.45 -10.44 4.85
N ILE A 156 -27.35 -11.07 5.23
CA ILE A 156 -26.01 -10.49 5.06
C ILE A 156 -25.65 -10.39 3.58
N ALA A 157 -25.91 -11.43 2.77
CA ALA A 157 -25.65 -11.39 1.34
C ALA A 157 -26.45 -10.28 0.64
N LYS A 158 -27.72 -10.05 1.02
CA LYS A 158 -28.53 -8.92 0.53
C LYS A 158 -27.86 -7.57 0.83
N LYS A 159 -27.39 -7.37 2.06
CA LYS A 159 -26.70 -6.13 2.46
C LYS A 159 -25.46 -5.83 1.61
N TYR A 160 -24.63 -6.85 1.34
CA TYR A 160 -23.46 -6.67 0.48
C TYR A 160 -23.85 -6.45 -0.98
N ALA A 161 -24.87 -7.16 -1.48
CA ALA A 161 -25.42 -6.94 -2.81
C ALA A 161 -25.99 -5.52 -2.98
N GLU A 162 -26.59 -4.92 -1.95
CA GLU A 162 -27.08 -3.54 -2.00
C GLU A 162 -25.94 -2.52 -2.15
N ILE A 163 -24.82 -2.73 -1.46
CA ILE A 163 -23.65 -1.84 -1.51
C ILE A 163 -22.92 -1.95 -2.85
N PHE A 164 -22.59 -3.17 -3.26
CA PHE A 164 -21.70 -3.43 -4.41
C PHE A 164 -22.47 -3.66 -5.71
N LYS A 165 -23.81 -3.82 -5.63
CA LYS A 165 -24.72 -4.02 -6.77
C LYS A 165 -24.26 -5.20 -7.61
N ASP A 166 -24.12 -4.99 -8.92
CA ASP A 166 -23.67 -6.00 -9.89
C ASP A 166 -22.20 -6.43 -9.69
N ASN A 167 -21.47 -5.81 -8.76
CA ASN A 167 -20.08 -6.15 -8.45
C ASN A 167 -19.94 -7.02 -7.20
N PHE A 168 -21.03 -7.56 -6.65
CA PHE A 168 -20.99 -8.55 -5.56
C PHE A 168 -21.07 -9.99 -6.10
N TYR A 169 -20.08 -10.80 -5.76
CA TYR A 169 -20.01 -12.21 -6.15
C TYR A 169 -20.04 -13.11 -4.91
N ILE A 170 -20.76 -14.23 -5.03
CA ILE A 170 -20.70 -15.29 -4.05
C ILE A 170 -19.48 -16.16 -4.38
N GLU A 171 -18.49 -16.12 -3.49
CA GLU A 171 -17.25 -16.88 -3.63
C GLU A 171 -17.42 -18.30 -3.14
N ILE A 172 -17.01 -19.27 -3.96
CA ILE A 172 -17.02 -20.69 -3.60
C ILE A 172 -15.60 -21.26 -3.73
N GLN A 173 -15.23 -22.07 -2.74
CA GLN A 173 -13.89 -22.64 -2.59
C GLN A 173 -14.00 -24.14 -2.34
N ARG A 174 -13.15 -24.93 -3.01
CA ARG A 174 -13.11 -26.40 -2.88
C ARG A 174 -11.69 -26.87 -2.57
N ASN A 175 -11.27 -26.67 -1.33
CA ASN A 175 -9.96 -27.06 -0.81
C ASN A 175 -10.02 -28.40 -0.05
N GLY A 176 -11.06 -29.21 -0.25
CA GLY A 176 -11.17 -30.55 0.34
C GLY A 176 -11.59 -30.58 1.81
N MET A 177 -12.16 -29.48 2.33
CA MET A 177 -12.68 -29.39 3.70
C MET A 177 -14.18 -29.70 3.74
N GLU A 178 -14.63 -30.50 4.71
CA GLU A 178 -16.06 -30.83 4.89
C GLU A 178 -16.89 -29.58 5.18
N GLU A 179 -16.33 -28.64 5.94
CA GLU A 179 -16.96 -27.36 6.24
C GLU A 179 -17.20 -26.52 4.99
N GLN A 180 -16.28 -26.56 4.02
CA GLN A 180 -16.45 -25.86 2.74
C GLN A 180 -17.57 -26.49 1.91
N GLU A 181 -17.67 -27.82 1.85
CA GLU A 181 -18.76 -28.49 1.12
C GLU A 181 -20.13 -28.08 1.68
N LYS A 182 -20.30 -28.12 3.01
CA LYS A 182 -21.54 -27.67 3.67
C LYS A 182 -21.84 -26.20 3.39
N VAL A 183 -20.84 -25.32 3.47
CA VAL A 183 -21.03 -23.88 3.22
C VAL A 183 -21.34 -23.61 1.76
N ASN A 184 -20.66 -24.29 0.82
CA ASN A 184 -20.87 -24.14 -0.62
C ASN A 184 -22.31 -24.46 -1.02
N GLU A 185 -22.93 -25.51 -0.46
CA GLU A 185 -24.36 -25.79 -0.70
C GLU A 185 -25.26 -24.60 -0.34
N GLY A 186 -25.01 -23.98 0.82
CA GLY A 186 -25.73 -22.78 1.27
C GLY A 186 -25.45 -21.56 0.39
N LEU A 187 -24.20 -21.34 0.02
CA LEU A 187 -23.78 -20.24 -0.86
C LEU A 187 -24.39 -20.35 -2.25
N ILE A 188 -24.39 -21.53 -2.87
CA ILE A 188 -25.03 -21.79 -4.16
C ILE A 188 -26.53 -21.53 -4.08
N LYS A 189 -27.18 -21.92 -2.97
CA LYS A 189 -28.60 -21.64 -2.75
C LYS A 189 -28.88 -20.13 -2.64
N ILE A 190 -28.07 -19.39 -1.87
CA ILE A 190 -28.16 -17.93 -1.76
C ILE A 190 -27.95 -17.25 -3.12
N SER A 191 -26.93 -17.69 -3.87
CA SER A 191 -26.65 -17.19 -5.22
C SER A 191 -27.87 -17.33 -6.13
N LYS A 192 -28.54 -18.49 -6.13
CA LYS A 192 -29.78 -18.72 -6.91
C LYS A 192 -30.96 -17.86 -6.42
N GLU A 193 -31.15 -17.74 -5.11
CA GLU A 193 -32.27 -17.01 -4.51
C GLU A 193 -32.17 -15.49 -4.74
N LEU A 194 -30.95 -14.94 -4.70
CA LEU A 194 -30.69 -13.52 -4.90
C LEU A 194 -30.25 -13.16 -6.33
N ASN A 195 -30.14 -14.15 -7.22
CA ASN A 195 -29.59 -14.01 -8.57
C ASN A 195 -28.20 -13.34 -8.59
N LEU A 196 -27.33 -13.76 -7.68
CA LEU A 196 -25.96 -13.27 -7.57
C LEU A 196 -24.97 -14.20 -8.29
N PRO A 197 -23.97 -13.68 -9.01
CA PRO A 197 -22.99 -14.50 -9.71
C PRO A 197 -22.09 -15.28 -8.73
N LEU A 198 -21.74 -16.51 -9.09
CA LEU A 198 -20.74 -17.32 -8.39
C LEU A 198 -19.33 -17.01 -8.92
N VAL A 199 -18.31 -17.10 -8.07
CA VAL A 199 -16.91 -17.03 -8.50
C VAL A 199 -16.10 -18.09 -7.78
N ALA A 200 -15.28 -18.84 -8.52
CA ALA A 200 -14.41 -19.88 -7.97
C ALA A 200 -13.04 -19.31 -7.60
N THR A 201 -12.57 -19.62 -6.40
CA THR A 201 -11.21 -19.30 -5.92
C THR A 201 -10.66 -20.47 -5.10
N CYS A 202 -9.41 -20.37 -4.65
CA CYS A 202 -8.82 -21.41 -3.80
C CYS A 202 -7.96 -20.88 -2.65
N ASP A 203 -7.99 -19.56 -2.40
CA ASP A 203 -7.33 -18.93 -1.25
C ASP A 203 -5.85 -19.34 -1.10
N ALA A 204 -5.07 -19.09 -2.15
CA ALA A 204 -3.71 -19.60 -2.25
C ALA A 204 -2.74 -18.86 -1.30
N HIS A 205 -1.99 -19.62 -0.51
CA HIS A 205 -1.03 -19.12 0.49
C HIS A 205 0.41 -19.61 0.25
N TYR A 206 0.58 -20.66 -0.54
CA TYR A 206 1.88 -21.19 -0.94
C TYR A 206 1.90 -21.55 -2.42
N LEU A 207 3.10 -21.70 -2.99
CA LEU A 207 3.24 -21.81 -4.44
C LEU A 207 2.78 -23.19 -4.92
N ASN A 208 3.33 -24.28 -4.36
CA ASN A 208 3.07 -25.66 -4.79
C ASN A 208 2.48 -26.50 -3.67
N LYS A 209 1.79 -27.59 -4.02
CA LYS A 209 1.09 -28.45 -3.06
C LYS A 209 2.00 -28.95 -1.92
N GLU A 210 3.25 -29.21 -2.23
CA GLU A 210 4.28 -29.71 -1.31
C GLU A 210 4.75 -28.65 -0.30
N ASP A 211 4.53 -27.37 -0.59
CA ASP A 211 4.96 -26.23 0.23
C ASP A 211 4.05 -26.00 1.45
N ALA A 212 2.98 -26.80 1.63
CA ALA A 212 2.07 -26.72 2.77
C ALA A 212 2.80 -26.79 4.13
N SER A 213 3.83 -27.64 4.21
CA SER A 213 4.67 -27.78 5.41
C SER A 213 5.48 -26.51 5.73
N ILE A 214 5.84 -25.73 4.71
CA ILE A 214 6.57 -24.46 4.88
C ILE A 214 5.66 -23.41 5.52
N GLN A 215 4.38 -23.36 5.12
CA GLN A 215 3.42 -22.46 5.75
C GLN A 215 3.16 -22.85 7.21
N GLU A 216 3.08 -24.15 7.56
CA GLU A 216 2.96 -24.55 8.97
C GLU A 216 4.17 -24.09 9.82
N ILE A 217 5.38 -24.16 9.27
CA ILE A 217 6.59 -23.65 9.92
C ILE A 217 6.46 -22.13 10.13
N LEU A 218 5.96 -21.40 9.13
CA LEU A 218 5.74 -19.96 9.23
C LEU A 218 4.71 -19.61 10.32
N TRP A 219 3.64 -20.38 10.43
CA TRP A 219 2.67 -20.24 11.52
C TRP A 219 3.28 -20.52 12.89
N CYS A 220 4.15 -21.51 13.02
CA CYS A 220 4.87 -21.78 14.26
C CYS A 220 5.74 -20.59 14.66
N ILE A 221 6.45 -19.97 13.72
CA ILE A 221 7.21 -18.74 13.95
C ILE A 221 6.28 -17.60 14.40
N SER A 222 5.14 -17.44 13.74
CA SER A 222 4.13 -16.42 14.06
C SER A 222 3.58 -16.57 15.48
N ASP A 223 3.27 -17.81 15.89
CA ASP A 223 2.66 -18.12 17.17
C ASP A 223 3.68 -18.28 18.31
N GLY A 224 4.98 -18.29 18.01
CA GLY A 224 6.04 -18.61 18.96
C GLY A 224 5.98 -20.06 19.46
N THR A 225 5.54 -20.99 18.61
CA THR A 225 5.45 -22.43 18.89
C THR A 225 6.47 -23.23 18.08
N SER A 226 6.59 -24.53 18.33
CA SER A 226 7.47 -25.45 17.61
C SER A 226 6.68 -26.50 16.83
N MET A 227 7.31 -27.11 15.82
CA MET A 227 6.65 -28.12 14.97
C MET A 227 6.21 -29.38 15.72
N ASP A 228 6.81 -29.66 16.88
CA ASP A 228 6.46 -30.76 17.78
C ASP A 228 5.39 -30.39 18.83
N ASP A 229 4.96 -29.12 18.91
CA ASP A 229 3.88 -28.72 19.82
C ASP A 229 2.54 -29.33 19.35
N PRO A 230 1.87 -30.17 20.17
CA PRO A 230 0.60 -30.79 19.81
C PRO A 230 -0.56 -29.78 19.66
N LYS A 231 -0.38 -28.52 20.11
CA LYS A 231 -1.36 -27.44 19.99
C LYS A 231 -1.07 -26.49 18.83
N LYS A 232 -0.01 -26.73 18.04
CA LYS A 232 0.31 -25.90 16.88
C LYS A 232 -0.87 -25.86 15.90
N ARG A 233 -1.00 -24.76 15.17
CA ARG A 233 -1.88 -24.73 13.99
C ARG A 233 -1.40 -25.79 13.00
N SER A 234 -2.34 -26.55 12.47
CA SER A 234 -2.07 -27.56 11.45
C SER A 234 -2.97 -27.30 10.25
N MET A 235 -2.45 -27.59 9.07
CA MET A 235 -3.19 -27.47 7.83
C MET A 235 -4.45 -28.34 7.89
N PRO A 236 -5.64 -27.78 7.64
CA PRO A 236 -6.82 -28.62 7.51
C PRO A 236 -6.69 -29.52 6.27
N THR A 237 -6.09 -29.01 5.19
CA THR A 237 -5.75 -29.72 3.96
C THR A 237 -4.52 -29.08 3.30
N ASN A 238 -3.88 -29.80 2.35
CA ASN A 238 -2.74 -29.30 1.56
C ASN A 238 -3.20 -28.66 0.24
N GLU A 239 -4.35 -27.99 0.24
CA GLU A 239 -5.02 -27.53 -0.98
C GLU A 239 -5.01 -25.99 -1.16
N PHE A 240 -4.21 -25.26 -0.40
CA PHE A 240 -4.10 -23.79 -0.45
C PHE A 240 -2.89 -23.33 -1.30
N TYR A 241 -2.63 -24.03 -2.41
CA TYR A 241 -1.58 -23.66 -3.35
C TYR A 241 -2.13 -22.97 -4.60
N VAL A 242 -1.24 -22.34 -5.37
CA VAL A 242 -1.55 -21.80 -6.70
C VAL A 242 -1.86 -22.96 -7.67
N LYS A 243 -3.14 -23.31 -7.78
CA LYS A 243 -3.63 -24.33 -8.72
C LYS A 243 -3.53 -23.89 -10.18
N THR A 244 -3.32 -24.84 -11.07
CA THR A 244 -3.38 -24.65 -12.52
C THR A 244 -4.82 -24.46 -12.99
N PRO A 245 -5.03 -23.87 -14.19
CA PRO A 245 -6.37 -23.77 -14.76
C PRO A 245 -7.08 -25.13 -14.90
N ASP A 246 -6.37 -26.18 -15.30
CA ASP A 246 -6.96 -27.51 -15.51
C ASP A 246 -7.45 -28.12 -14.18
N GLU A 247 -6.68 -27.97 -13.10
CA GLU A 247 -7.09 -28.41 -11.76
C GLU A 247 -8.35 -27.67 -11.31
N MET A 248 -8.42 -26.34 -11.50
CA MET A 248 -9.59 -25.55 -11.12
C MET A 248 -10.82 -25.88 -11.99
N ILE A 249 -10.64 -26.10 -13.30
CA ILE A 249 -11.72 -26.48 -14.20
C ILE A 249 -12.30 -27.85 -13.80
N GLU A 250 -11.45 -28.83 -13.49
CA GLU A 250 -11.92 -30.15 -13.05
C GLU A 250 -12.63 -30.08 -11.70
N LEU A 251 -12.11 -29.28 -10.75
CA LEU A 251 -12.72 -29.09 -9.43
C LEU A 251 -14.12 -28.46 -9.49
N PHE A 252 -14.39 -27.62 -10.50
CA PHE A 252 -15.66 -26.90 -10.66
C PHE A 252 -16.42 -27.32 -11.94
N LYS A 253 -16.20 -28.53 -12.44
CA LYS A 253 -16.81 -29.02 -13.69
C LYS A 253 -18.35 -29.03 -13.69
N ASP A 254 -18.96 -29.11 -12.50
CA ASP A 254 -20.40 -29.04 -12.27
C ASP A 254 -20.94 -27.60 -12.24
N ILE A 255 -20.07 -26.60 -12.08
CA ILE A 255 -20.41 -25.17 -12.02
C ILE A 255 -19.40 -24.37 -12.87
N PRO A 256 -19.35 -24.60 -14.20
CA PRO A 256 -18.37 -23.93 -15.07
C PRO A 256 -18.50 -22.40 -15.05
N GLU A 257 -19.71 -21.85 -14.78
CA GLU A 257 -19.91 -20.40 -14.69
C GLU A 257 -19.06 -19.74 -13.60
N ALA A 258 -18.72 -20.45 -12.52
CA ALA A 258 -17.90 -19.92 -11.44
C ALA A 258 -16.45 -19.69 -11.89
N ILE A 259 -15.94 -20.56 -12.78
CA ILE A 259 -14.63 -20.40 -13.42
C ILE A 259 -14.68 -19.28 -14.46
N GLU A 260 -15.71 -19.24 -15.30
CA GLU A 260 -15.86 -18.18 -16.33
C GLU A 260 -15.91 -16.80 -15.69
N ASN A 261 -16.60 -16.65 -14.56
CA ASN A 261 -16.70 -15.38 -13.86
C ASN A 261 -15.35 -14.88 -13.33
N THR A 262 -14.36 -15.76 -13.10
CA THR A 262 -12.99 -15.32 -12.77
C THR A 262 -12.38 -14.48 -13.89
N GLN A 263 -12.59 -14.90 -15.15
CA GLN A 263 -12.13 -14.16 -16.32
C GLN A 263 -12.97 -12.91 -16.56
N LYS A 264 -14.29 -12.97 -16.41
CA LYS A 264 -15.14 -11.77 -16.57
C LYS A 264 -14.74 -10.66 -15.60
N ILE A 265 -14.41 -11.00 -14.36
CA ILE A 265 -13.86 -10.04 -13.39
C ILE A 265 -12.51 -9.51 -13.87
N ALA A 266 -11.60 -10.41 -14.28
CA ALA A 266 -10.29 -10.01 -14.77
C ALA A 266 -10.38 -9.07 -15.99
N GLU A 267 -11.30 -9.31 -16.92
CA GLU A 267 -11.55 -8.50 -18.11
C GLU A 267 -12.19 -7.14 -17.76
N MET A 268 -13.08 -7.10 -16.77
CA MET A 268 -13.73 -5.87 -16.30
C MET A 268 -12.75 -4.88 -15.66
N ILE A 269 -11.67 -5.36 -15.08
CA ILE A 269 -10.66 -4.50 -14.43
C ILE A 269 -9.89 -3.73 -15.50
N GLU A 270 -9.89 -2.42 -15.39
CA GLU A 270 -9.16 -1.52 -16.27
C GLU A 270 -7.66 -1.59 -15.98
N GLU A 271 -6.84 -1.35 -17.00
CA GLU A 271 -5.43 -1.07 -16.80
C GLU A 271 -5.28 0.39 -16.36
N TYR A 272 -4.62 0.61 -15.22
CA TYR A 272 -4.38 1.95 -14.70
C TYR A 272 -2.97 2.08 -14.17
N GLU A 273 -2.43 3.28 -14.28
CA GLU A 273 -1.14 3.62 -13.71
C GLU A 273 -1.25 3.91 -12.21
N MET A 274 -0.33 3.34 -11.44
CA MET A 274 -0.14 3.66 -10.02
C MET A 274 0.97 4.72 -9.84
N SER A 275 1.20 5.53 -10.87
CA SER A 275 2.09 6.69 -10.79
C SER A 275 1.27 7.89 -10.33
N PHE A 276 1.61 8.37 -9.13
CA PHE A 276 1.17 9.68 -8.70
C PHE A 276 2.19 10.67 -9.25
N GLY A 277 1.70 11.70 -9.96
CA GLY A 277 2.56 12.80 -10.40
C GLY A 277 3.35 13.36 -9.21
N ARG A 278 4.53 13.91 -9.48
CA ARG A 278 5.38 14.43 -8.41
C ARG A 278 4.66 15.52 -7.65
N ILE A 279 4.54 15.32 -6.33
CA ILE A 279 4.06 16.35 -5.42
C ILE A 279 5.28 17.15 -4.99
N GLU A 280 5.38 18.37 -5.50
CA GLU A 280 6.40 19.31 -5.03
C GLU A 280 6.00 19.85 -3.66
N PRO A 281 6.94 19.90 -2.68
CA PRO A 281 6.66 20.53 -1.41
C PRO A 281 6.40 22.02 -1.64
N ARG A 282 5.47 22.59 -0.87
CA ARG A 282 5.12 24.01 -0.95
C ARG A 282 5.62 24.75 0.27
N PHE A 283 6.33 25.85 0.09
CA PHE A 283 6.70 26.72 1.21
C PHE A 283 5.50 27.57 1.63
N LEU A 284 5.16 27.55 2.94
CA LEU A 284 3.94 28.18 3.46
C LEU A 284 4.16 29.59 4.01
N ASP A 285 5.38 29.95 4.40
CA ASP A 285 5.68 31.22 5.10
C ASP A 285 6.25 32.27 4.16
N LEU A 286 5.72 32.34 2.93
CA LEU A 286 6.19 33.30 1.93
C LEU A 286 5.78 34.73 2.34
N PRO A 287 6.70 35.71 2.37
CA PRO A 287 6.35 37.09 2.67
C PRO A 287 5.36 37.68 1.66
N GLU A 288 4.52 38.60 2.12
CA GLU A 288 3.52 39.25 1.27
C GLU A 288 4.17 39.95 0.08
N GLY A 289 3.62 39.73 -1.12
CA GLY A 289 4.12 40.32 -2.37
C GLY A 289 5.37 39.65 -2.96
N GLN A 290 5.89 38.58 -2.36
CA GLN A 290 7.02 37.84 -2.89
C GLN A 290 6.61 36.55 -3.62
N THR A 291 7.50 36.07 -4.50
CA THR A 291 7.47 34.71 -5.04
C THR A 291 8.55 33.86 -4.37
N THR A 292 8.44 32.53 -4.42
CA THR A 292 9.48 31.64 -3.85
C THR A 292 10.83 31.87 -4.50
N ALA A 293 10.86 32.18 -5.80
CA ALA A 293 12.07 32.57 -6.52
C ALA A 293 12.66 33.90 -6.02
N SER A 294 11.85 34.95 -5.85
CA SER A 294 12.35 36.25 -5.37
C SER A 294 12.82 36.17 -3.92
N TYR A 295 12.11 35.44 -3.07
CA TYR A 295 12.46 35.27 -1.67
C TYR A 295 13.73 34.44 -1.49
N LEU A 296 13.87 33.33 -2.22
CA LEU A 296 15.08 32.51 -2.21
C LEU A 296 16.29 33.33 -2.68
N LYS A 297 16.13 34.14 -3.73
CA LYS A 297 17.18 35.05 -4.21
C LYS A 297 17.59 36.07 -3.15
N GLU A 298 16.63 36.74 -2.51
CA GLU A 298 16.89 37.70 -1.45
C GLU A 298 17.67 37.08 -0.28
N LEU A 299 17.20 35.93 0.23
CA LEU A 299 17.87 35.19 1.29
C LEU A 299 19.30 34.79 0.90
N SER A 300 19.48 34.32 -0.33
CA SER A 300 20.78 33.87 -0.83
C SER A 300 21.79 35.01 -0.90
N TYR A 301 21.39 36.17 -1.40
CA TYR A 301 22.27 37.34 -1.50
C TYR A 301 22.60 37.92 -0.13
N ASN A 302 21.61 38.03 0.76
CA ASN A 302 21.82 38.53 2.12
C ASN A 302 22.75 37.60 2.91
N GLY A 303 22.50 36.30 2.87
CA GLY A 303 23.33 35.31 3.56
C GLY A 303 24.73 35.17 2.96
N ALA A 304 24.88 35.29 1.63
CA ALA A 304 26.19 35.31 1.00
C ALA A 304 27.02 36.52 1.47
N LYS A 305 26.41 37.71 1.55
CA LYS A 305 27.07 38.91 2.06
C LYS A 305 27.50 38.75 3.52
N GLU A 306 26.67 38.10 4.34
CA GLU A 306 27.03 37.84 5.75
C GLU A 306 28.19 36.85 5.89
N LYS A 307 28.19 35.77 5.10
CA LYS A 307 29.16 34.67 5.23
C LYS A 307 30.49 34.89 4.51
N TYR A 308 30.47 35.54 3.35
CA TYR A 308 31.66 35.83 2.54
C TYR A 308 32.14 37.28 2.70
N GLY A 309 31.32 38.17 3.26
CA GLY A 309 31.62 39.59 3.38
C GLY A 309 31.32 40.34 2.08
N GLU A 310 32.30 40.41 1.17
CA GLU A 310 32.14 41.06 -0.13
C GLU A 310 31.68 40.05 -1.19
N ILE A 311 30.69 40.44 -1.99
CA ILE A 311 30.23 39.63 -3.13
C ILE A 311 31.10 39.99 -4.34
N THR A 312 32.12 39.16 -4.61
CA THR A 312 32.94 39.29 -5.82
C THR A 312 32.15 38.91 -7.06
N ASP A 313 32.67 39.26 -8.23
CA ASP A 313 32.04 38.91 -9.51
C ASP A 313 31.92 37.39 -9.67
N GLU A 314 32.92 36.61 -9.27
CA GLU A 314 32.88 35.14 -9.34
C GLU A 314 31.82 34.53 -8.42
N LEU A 315 31.69 35.04 -7.18
CA LEU A 315 30.66 34.58 -6.25
C LEU A 315 29.26 34.92 -6.76
N LYS A 316 29.10 36.12 -7.32
CA LYS A 316 27.84 36.56 -7.93
C LYS A 316 27.45 35.68 -9.11
N GLU A 317 28.40 35.39 -10.01
CA GLU A 317 28.17 34.50 -11.16
C GLU A 317 27.73 33.11 -10.70
N ARG A 318 28.39 32.54 -9.68
CA ARG A 318 28.02 31.24 -9.12
C ARG A 318 26.62 31.26 -8.48
N LEU A 319 26.30 32.29 -7.67
CA LEU A 319 24.98 32.45 -7.06
C LEU A 319 23.86 32.57 -8.10
N ASP A 320 24.03 33.44 -9.10
CA ASP A 320 23.03 33.65 -10.14
C ASP A 320 22.85 32.40 -11.02
N TYR A 321 23.93 31.66 -11.30
CA TYR A 321 23.85 30.37 -11.99
C TYR A 321 23.05 29.33 -11.20
N GLU A 322 23.38 29.12 -9.92
CA GLU A 322 22.67 28.15 -9.08
C GLU A 322 21.19 28.52 -8.94
N LEU A 323 20.87 29.78 -8.62
CA LEU A 323 19.50 30.27 -8.50
C LEU A 323 18.70 30.08 -9.80
N LYS A 324 19.34 30.30 -10.96
CA LYS A 324 18.71 30.05 -12.26
C LYS A 324 18.39 28.57 -12.43
N VAL A 325 19.33 27.67 -12.17
CA VAL A 325 19.12 26.22 -12.33
C VAL A 325 18.05 25.70 -11.36
N ILE A 326 18.06 26.18 -10.11
CA ILE A 326 17.03 25.84 -9.09
C ILE A 326 15.65 26.30 -9.57
N GLY A 327 15.56 27.54 -10.07
CA GLY A 327 14.32 28.13 -10.57
C GLY A 327 13.78 27.44 -11.81
N ASP A 328 14.63 27.21 -12.81
CA ASP A 328 14.27 26.55 -14.08
C ASP A 328 13.73 25.12 -13.85
N LYS A 329 14.19 24.46 -12.79
CA LYS A 329 13.76 23.10 -12.41
C LYS A 329 12.63 23.05 -11.38
N GLY A 330 12.14 24.21 -10.91
CA GLY A 330 11.02 24.28 -9.98
C GLY A 330 11.36 23.92 -8.52
N TYR A 331 12.62 24.05 -8.08
CA TYR A 331 13.04 23.67 -6.73
C TYR A 331 13.12 24.80 -5.72
N ASN A 332 12.55 25.97 -6.03
CA ASN A 332 12.56 27.11 -5.11
C ASN A 332 11.90 26.76 -3.77
N ASP A 333 10.69 26.18 -3.81
CA ASP A 333 9.98 25.76 -2.62
C ASP A 333 10.74 24.69 -1.83
N TYR A 334 11.30 23.69 -2.50
CA TYR A 334 12.08 22.64 -1.86
C TYR A 334 13.23 23.20 -1.01
N PHE A 335 14.01 24.14 -1.55
CA PHE A 335 15.08 24.81 -0.81
C PHE A 335 14.54 25.58 0.40
N LEU A 336 13.43 26.30 0.24
CA LEU A 336 12.83 27.07 1.33
C LEU A 336 12.27 26.17 2.44
N VAL A 337 11.65 25.04 2.09
CA VAL A 337 11.15 24.04 3.05
C VAL A 337 12.30 23.39 3.82
N VAL A 338 13.37 22.98 3.13
CA VAL A 338 14.54 22.39 3.79
C VAL A 338 15.24 23.40 4.70
N ARG A 339 15.41 24.65 4.23
CA ARG A 339 15.92 25.75 5.06
C ARG A 339 15.10 25.93 6.33
N ASP A 340 13.79 25.90 6.20
CA ASP A 340 12.86 26.09 7.32
C ASP A 340 13.02 25.00 8.38
N PHE A 341 13.15 23.73 7.97
CA PHE A 341 13.46 22.63 8.89
C PHE A 341 14.79 22.83 9.62
N VAL A 342 15.83 23.24 8.89
CA VAL A 342 17.16 23.49 9.48
C VAL A 342 17.12 24.70 10.42
N THR A 343 16.40 25.77 10.05
CA THR A 343 16.25 26.99 10.85
C THR A 343 15.48 26.72 12.13
N PHE A 344 14.39 25.95 12.07
CA PHE A 344 13.66 25.47 13.24
C PHE A 344 14.60 24.74 14.21
N CYS A 345 15.37 23.77 13.70
CA CYS A 345 16.31 23.02 14.53
C CYS A 345 17.31 23.94 15.23
N ARG A 346 17.95 24.86 14.49
CA ARG A 346 18.93 25.82 15.05
C ARG A 346 18.32 26.72 16.13
N ASN A 347 17.14 27.28 15.86
CA ASN A 347 16.45 28.16 16.81
C ASN A 347 16.01 27.42 18.08
N ALA A 348 15.68 26.14 17.97
CA ALA A 348 15.35 25.27 19.09
C ALA A 348 16.59 24.70 19.82
N GLY A 349 17.80 25.06 19.39
CA GLY A 349 19.05 24.51 19.94
C GLY A 349 19.26 23.02 19.64
N ILE A 350 18.65 22.50 18.57
CA ILE A 350 18.83 21.13 18.08
C ILE A 350 20.05 21.13 17.15
N VAL A 351 21.01 20.25 17.45
CA VAL A 351 22.17 20.05 16.57
C VAL A 351 21.67 19.43 15.27
N VAL A 352 21.96 20.12 14.17
CA VAL A 352 21.58 19.74 12.81
C VAL A 352 22.80 19.86 11.90
N GLY A 353 22.99 18.85 11.07
CA GLY A 353 24.04 18.74 10.07
C GLY A 353 23.47 18.38 8.71
N MET A 354 24.33 18.43 7.70
CA MET A 354 23.97 18.16 6.32
C MET A 354 25.02 17.25 5.71
N ARG A 355 24.60 16.26 4.93
CA ARG A 355 25.50 15.34 4.21
C ARG A 355 25.13 15.22 2.73
N GLY A 356 25.98 14.52 1.99
CA GLY A 356 25.74 14.24 0.57
C GLY A 356 26.01 15.42 -0.35
N SER A 357 25.45 15.36 -1.56
CA SER A 357 25.77 16.33 -2.62
C SER A 357 25.24 17.74 -2.35
N GLY A 358 24.18 17.89 -1.55
CA GLY A 358 23.59 19.19 -1.18
C GLY A 358 24.59 20.20 -0.60
N CYS A 359 25.70 19.73 -0.02
CA CYS A 359 26.77 20.59 0.49
C CYS A 359 27.55 21.33 -0.61
N GLY A 360 27.40 20.98 -1.89
CA GLY A 360 28.08 21.65 -3.01
C GLY A 360 27.39 22.91 -3.54
N SER A 361 26.28 23.33 -2.93
CA SER A 361 25.51 24.51 -3.35
C SER A 361 25.88 25.75 -2.53
N VAL A 362 26.31 26.82 -3.21
CA VAL A 362 26.49 28.14 -2.61
C VAL A 362 25.16 28.69 -2.13
N VAL A 363 24.06 28.45 -2.85
CA VAL A 363 22.71 28.85 -2.41
C VAL A 363 22.35 28.16 -1.09
N ALA A 364 22.55 26.84 -0.98
CA ALA A 364 22.28 26.09 0.24
C ALA A 364 23.14 26.56 1.41
N TYR A 365 24.42 26.86 1.17
CA TYR A 365 25.30 27.45 2.18
C TYR A 365 24.81 28.84 2.60
N SER A 366 24.56 29.74 1.66
CA SER A 366 24.15 31.12 1.93
C SER A 366 22.87 31.20 2.76
N ILE A 367 21.89 30.30 2.54
CA ILE A 367 20.61 30.35 3.25
C ILE A 367 20.54 29.45 4.49
N ASP A 368 21.68 28.96 4.98
CA ASP A 368 21.78 28.16 6.21
C ASP A 368 21.26 26.72 6.14
N ILE A 369 21.11 26.14 4.95
CA ILE A 369 20.85 24.68 4.84
C ILE A 369 22.10 23.89 5.27
N THR A 370 23.28 24.28 4.77
CA THR A 370 24.56 23.65 5.11
C THR A 370 25.51 24.64 5.78
N ASN A 371 26.44 24.12 6.58
CA ASN A 371 27.55 24.86 7.17
C ASN A 371 28.89 24.60 6.46
N ILE A 372 28.87 23.82 5.36
CA ILE A 372 30.06 23.55 4.55
C ILE A 372 30.13 24.60 3.45
N GLU A 373 31.23 25.37 3.42
CA GLU A 373 31.46 26.43 2.45
C GLU A 373 31.98 25.83 1.12
N PRO A 374 31.21 25.86 0.02
CA PRO A 374 31.51 25.02 -1.13
C PRO A 374 32.66 25.53 -2.02
N ILE A 375 32.97 26.83 -2.05
CA ILE A 375 34.00 27.38 -2.95
C ILE A 375 35.39 27.03 -2.44
N GLY A 376 35.68 27.28 -1.17
CA GLY A 376 36.98 26.99 -0.56
C GLY A 376 37.30 25.50 -0.47
N TRP A 377 36.27 24.65 -0.46
CA TRP A 377 36.40 23.18 -0.52
C TRP A 377 36.26 22.60 -1.94
N GLU A 378 36.21 23.46 -2.98
CA GLU A 378 36.12 23.07 -4.40
C GLU A 378 34.96 22.11 -4.71
N LEU A 379 33.80 22.33 -4.08
CA LEU A 379 32.60 21.52 -4.27
C LEU A 379 31.76 22.00 -5.48
N TYR A 380 31.32 21.04 -6.27
CA TYR A 380 30.58 21.27 -7.52
C TYR A 380 29.07 21.22 -7.30
N PHE A 381 28.37 22.25 -7.77
CA PHE A 381 26.91 22.33 -7.69
C PHE A 381 26.22 21.29 -8.59
N GLU A 382 26.80 21.00 -9.75
CA GLU A 382 26.23 20.09 -10.75
C GLU A 382 26.21 18.64 -10.27
N ARG A 383 27.02 18.31 -9.26
CA ARG A 383 26.96 17.02 -8.56
C ARG A 383 25.68 16.90 -7.72
N PHE A 384 25.17 18.03 -7.23
CA PHE A 384 23.90 18.10 -6.52
C PHE A 384 22.73 18.22 -7.49
N LEU A 385 22.77 19.23 -8.37
CA LEU A 385 21.70 19.53 -9.29
C LEU A 385 22.23 19.76 -10.70
N ASN A 386 22.29 18.68 -11.49
CA ASN A 386 22.81 18.72 -12.85
C ASN A 386 21.78 19.34 -13.81
N PRO A 387 22.05 20.46 -14.52
CA PRO A 387 21.09 21.13 -15.40
C PRO A 387 20.53 20.24 -16.53
N GLU A 388 21.29 19.24 -17.00
CA GLU A 388 20.95 18.39 -18.15
C GLU A 388 20.15 17.13 -17.76
N ARG A 389 19.96 16.85 -16.47
CA ARG A 389 19.26 15.66 -15.99
C ARG A 389 18.01 16.00 -15.18
N GLU A 390 16.91 15.34 -15.48
CA GLU A 390 15.67 15.41 -14.69
C GLU A 390 15.72 14.46 -13.48
N SER A 391 16.70 14.63 -12.60
CA SER A 391 16.73 13.94 -11.30
C SER A 391 16.34 14.90 -10.17
N PRO A 392 15.43 14.52 -9.26
CA PRO A 392 15.19 15.25 -8.03
C PRO A 392 16.48 15.47 -7.23
N PRO A 393 16.74 16.69 -6.71
CA PRO A 393 17.75 16.90 -5.70
C PRO A 393 17.33 16.23 -4.40
N ASP A 394 18.31 15.80 -3.60
CA ASP A 394 18.06 15.19 -2.31
C ASP A 394 18.92 15.85 -1.23
N PHE A 395 18.25 16.39 -0.22
CA PHE A 395 18.85 16.97 0.97
C PHE A 395 18.70 16.02 2.16
N ASP A 396 19.78 15.31 2.50
CA ASP A 396 19.90 14.52 3.73
C ASP A 396 20.29 15.38 4.94
N ILE A 397 19.32 15.65 5.82
CA ILE A 397 19.54 16.36 7.07
C ILE A 397 19.86 15.36 8.20
N ASP A 398 21.01 15.52 8.85
CA ASP A 398 21.37 14.78 10.06
C ASP A 398 20.90 15.56 11.29
N ILE A 399 20.12 14.93 12.18
CA ILE A 399 19.53 15.58 13.35
C ILE A 399 19.94 14.82 14.60
N ALA A 400 20.14 15.53 15.71
CA ALA A 400 20.34 14.91 17.01
C ALA A 400 19.23 13.90 17.32
N ASP A 401 19.60 12.63 17.46
CA ASP A 401 18.69 11.47 17.60
C ASP A 401 17.54 11.71 18.59
N LYS A 402 17.88 12.14 19.82
CA LYS A 402 16.91 12.36 20.90
C LYS A 402 15.90 13.50 20.67
N ARG A 403 16.12 14.34 19.66
CA ARG A 403 15.29 15.52 19.35
C ARG A 403 14.72 15.50 17.93
N ARG A 404 14.90 14.40 17.19
CA ARG A 404 14.36 14.24 15.84
C ARG A 404 12.83 14.37 15.81
N ASP A 405 12.16 13.84 16.82
CA ASP A 405 10.70 13.86 16.92
C ASP A 405 10.14 15.29 17.03
N GLU A 406 10.91 16.26 17.55
CA GLU A 406 10.50 17.66 17.60
C GLU A 406 10.38 18.27 16.20
N LEU A 407 11.31 17.96 15.29
CA LEU A 407 11.20 18.39 13.90
C LEU A 407 10.01 17.72 13.22
N ILE A 408 9.81 16.41 13.44
CA ILE A 408 8.67 15.69 12.85
C ILE A 408 7.35 16.33 13.31
N GLN A 409 7.23 16.63 14.59
CA GLN A 409 6.05 17.29 15.15
C GLN A 409 5.86 18.70 14.57
N TYR A 410 6.93 19.49 14.45
CA TYR A 410 6.89 20.79 13.77
C TYR A 410 6.38 20.66 12.32
N THR A 411 6.89 19.68 11.57
CA THR A 411 6.45 19.42 10.19
C THR A 411 4.97 19.03 10.16
N ILE A 412 4.49 18.19 11.09
CA ILE A 412 3.06 17.81 11.18
C ILE A 412 2.18 19.02 11.49
N GLU A 413 2.57 19.88 12.43
CA GLU A 413 1.82 21.08 12.80
C GLU A 413 1.73 22.07 11.64
N LYS A 414 2.81 22.20 10.88
CA LYS A 414 2.91 23.14 9.76
C LYS A 414 2.21 22.66 8.49
N TYR A 415 2.42 21.40 8.12
CA TYR A 415 1.95 20.83 6.84
C TYR A 415 0.68 20.01 6.97
N GLY A 416 0.23 19.75 8.20
CA GLY A 416 -0.96 18.96 8.51
C GLY A 416 -0.67 17.46 8.58
N THR A 417 -1.36 16.79 9.51
CA THR A 417 -1.19 15.35 9.76
C THR A 417 -1.47 14.50 8.53
N ASP A 418 -2.34 14.93 7.62
CA ASP A 418 -2.70 14.19 6.41
C ASP A 418 -1.58 14.17 5.36
N ASN A 419 -0.65 15.13 5.42
CA ASN A 419 0.41 15.31 4.41
C ASN A 419 1.79 14.82 4.88
N VAL A 420 1.94 14.46 6.16
CA VAL A 420 3.24 14.09 6.75
C VAL A 420 3.18 12.67 7.30
N LYS A 421 3.94 11.77 6.68
CA LYS A 421 4.07 10.35 7.08
C LYS A 421 5.53 9.92 7.02
N GLN A 422 5.90 8.96 7.86
CA GLN A 422 7.20 8.29 7.75
C GLN A 422 7.13 7.18 6.70
N ILE A 423 8.22 6.98 5.96
CA ILE A 423 8.34 5.90 4.99
C ILE A 423 8.51 4.58 5.75
N GLY A 424 7.60 3.62 5.52
CA GLY A 424 7.70 2.28 6.08
C GLY A 424 8.88 1.50 5.51
N THR A 425 9.49 0.63 6.32
CA THR A 425 10.59 -0.25 5.89
C THR A 425 10.23 -1.70 6.17
N PHE A 426 10.33 -2.55 5.16
CA PHE A 426 10.21 -4.01 5.29
C PHE A 426 11.62 -4.60 5.30
N ARG A 427 11.87 -5.55 6.21
CA ARG A 427 13.15 -6.24 6.33
C ARG A 427 12.99 -7.71 6.01
#